data_AF-A0A957P0N5-F1
#
_entry.id   AF-A0A957P0N5-F1
#
_cell.length_a   1.000
_cell.length_b   1.000
_cell.length_c   1.000
_cell.angle_alpha   90.00
_cell.angle_beta   90.00
_cell.angle_gamma   90.00
#
_symmetry.space_group_name_H-M   'P 1'
#
loop_
_entity.id
_entity.type
_entity.pdbx_description
1 polymer ?
#
loop_
_entity_poly.entity_id
_entity_poly.type
_entity_poly.pdbx_seq_one_letter_code
_entity_poly.pdbx_strand_id
1 'polypeptide(L)'
;MSRKILHFDLDAFFCAVEEQRDPTLRGKPFAVGGKPDERGVVASCSYPARRFGIHSAMPMAQAVRRCPNLLIVPANHKAYGAVSRKVMARL
;
A
#
# COMPACT_ATOMS: atom_id res chain seq x y z
N MET A 1 -13.62 -36.70 9.49
CA MET A 1 -12.40 -35.87 9.45
C MET A 1 -12.77 -34.40 9.63
N SER A 2 -11.98 -33.62 10.38
CA SER A 2 -12.22 -32.17 10.57
C SER A 2 -11.70 -31.37 9.37
N ARG A 3 -12.41 -30.29 8.98
CA ARG A 3 -11.97 -29.37 7.92
C ARG A 3 -10.77 -28.54 8.41
N LYS A 4 -9.80 -28.31 7.53
CA LYS A 4 -8.69 -27.36 7.74
C LYS A 4 -8.94 -26.14 6.86
N ILE A 5 -9.02 -24.95 7.46
CA ILE A 5 -9.28 -23.68 6.76
C ILE A 5 -8.05 -22.79 6.96
N LEU A 6 -7.51 -22.28 5.85
CA LEU A 6 -6.36 -21.39 5.84
C LEU A 6 -6.78 -20.04 5.26
N HIS A 7 -6.29 -18.95 5.87
CA HIS A 7 -6.52 -17.58 5.40
C HIS A 7 -5.17 -16.96 5.04
N PHE A 8 -5.08 -16.40 3.84
CA PHE A 8 -3.89 -15.73 3.34
C PHE A 8 -4.22 -14.27 3.04
N ASP A 9 -3.37 -13.36 3.52
CA ASP A 9 -3.45 -11.92 3.24
C ASP A 9 -2.09 -11.45 2.72
N LEU A 10 -2.09 -10.49 1.80
CA LEU A 10 -0.87 -10.00 1.16
C LEU A 10 -0.35 -8.74 1.87
N ASP A 11 0.89 -8.81 2.33
CA ASP A 11 1.56 -7.74 3.05
C ASP A 11 1.59 -6.43 2.27
N ALA A 12 0.95 -5.39 2.83
CA ALA A 12 0.91 -4.03 2.29
C ALA A 12 0.64 -3.99 0.76
N PHE A 13 -0.32 -4.79 0.29
CA PHE A 13 -0.45 -5.22 -1.10
C PHE A 13 -0.17 -4.16 -2.17
N PHE A 14 -0.81 -2.98 -2.12
CA PHE A 14 -0.59 -1.96 -3.15
C PHE A 14 0.84 -1.40 -3.11
N CYS A 15 1.39 -1.15 -1.92
CA CYS A 15 2.78 -0.72 -1.79
C CYS A 15 3.75 -1.80 -2.30
N ALA A 16 3.50 -3.07 -1.99
CA ALA A 16 4.33 -4.16 -2.48
C ALA A 16 4.32 -4.26 -4.03
N VAL A 17 3.17 -4.01 -4.66
CA VAL A 17 3.09 -3.93 -6.13
C VAL A 17 3.87 -2.73 -6.67
N GLU A 18 3.76 -1.56 -6.03
CA GLU A 18 4.53 -0.38 -6.46
C GLU A 18 6.04 -0.56 -6.29
N GLU A 19 6.53 -1.17 -5.21
CA GLU A 19 7.96 -1.48 -5.01
C GLU A 19 8.52 -2.50 -6.01
N GLN A 20 7.67 -3.37 -6.56
CA GLN A 20 8.05 -4.27 -7.64
C GLN A 20 8.13 -3.56 -8.99
N ARG A 21 7.26 -2.56 -9.22
CA ARG A 21 7.23 -1.76 -10.45
C ARG A 21 8.32 -0.70 -10.48
N ASP A 22 8.57 -0.08 -9.33
CA ASP A 22 9.60 0.94 -9.11
C ASP A 22 10.47 0.53 -7.92
N PRO A 23 11.61 -0.13 -8.17
CA PRO A 23 12.54 -0.53 -7.12
C PRO A 23 13.10 0.64 -6.30
N THR A 24 13.01 1.89 -6.79
CA THR A 24 13.51 3.06 -6.06
C THR A 24 12.65 3.41 -4.84
N LEU A 25 11.44 2.84 -4.71
CA LEU A 25 10.56 2.99 -3.55
C LEU A 25 10.96 2.13 -2.35
N ARG A 26 11.74 1.06 -2.57
CA ARG A 26 12.09 0.09 -1.53
C ARG A 26 12.80 0.76 -0.36
N GLY A 27 12.32 0.47 0.84
CA GLY A 27 12.88 1.00 2.08
C GLY A 27 12.60 2.49 2.32
N LYS A 28 11.86 3.17 1.44
CA LYS A 28 11.46 4.57 1.62
C LYS A 28 10.06 4.68 2.24
N PRO A 29 9.78 5.75 3.00
CA PRO A 29 8.43 6.03 3.46
C PRO A 29 7.59 6.53 2.27
N PHE A 30 6.66 5.71 1.82
CA PHE A 30 5.66 6.10 0.83
C PHE A 30 4.26 5.55 1.16
N ALA A 31 3.26 6.20 0.57
CA ALA A 31 1.84 5.82 0.65
C ALA A 31 1.21 5.82 -0.74
N VAL A 32 0.34 4.84 -0.99
CA VAL A 32 -0.56 4.80 -2.15
C VAL A 32 -1.88 5.43 -1.74
N GLY A 33 -2.40 6.38 -2.51
CA GLY A 33 -3.68 7.01 -2.17
C GLY A 33 -4.00 8.28 -2.96
N GLY A 34 -5.07 8.96 -2.53
CA GLY A 34 -5.45 10.27 -3.07
C GLY A 34 -4.52 11.38 -2.56
N LYS A 35 -4.48 12.51 -3.27
CA LYS A 35 -3.60 13.63 -2.91
C LYS A 35 -4.07 14.37 -1.64
N PRO A 36 -3.16 15.06 -0.92
CA PRO A 36 -3.50 15.77 0.33
C PRO A 36 -4.39 16.99 0.11
N ASP A 37 -4.35 17.61 -1.06
CA ASP A 37 -5.18 18.76 -1.48
C ASP A 37 -6.59 18.35 -1.94
N GLU A 38 -6.82 17.09 -2.29
CA GLU A 38 -8.07 16.58 -2.86
C GLU A 38 -8.94 15.76 -1.87
N ARG A 39 -8.91 16.08 -0.56
CA ARG A 39 -9.52 15.26 0.52
C ARG A 39 -9.14 13.76 0.44
N GLY A 40 -7.97 13.46 -0.13
CA GLY A 40 -7.51 12.09 -0.33
C GLY A 40 -7.18 11.38 0.97
N VAL A 41 -7.21 10.04 0.91
CA VAL A 41 -6.83 9.15 2.02
C VAL A 41 -5.75 8.17 1.59
N VAL A 42 -5.01 7.65 2.55
CA VAL A 42 -4.05 6.56 2.38
C VAL A 42 -4.81 5.26 2.12
N ALA A 43 -4.65 4.68 0.93
CA ALA A 43 -5.18 3.36 0.59
C ALA A 43 -4.27 2.24 1.12
N SER A 44 -2.96 2.44 1.01
CA SER A 44 -1.94 1.52 1.53
C SER A 44 -0.68 2.31 1.89
N CYS A 45 0.12 1.83 2.83
CA CYS A 45 1.39 2.45 3.19
C CYS A 45 2.50 1.42 3.41
N SER A 46 3.70 1.82 3.01
CA SER A 46 4.94 1.06 3.17
C SER A 46 5.29 0.86 4.65
N TYR A 47 6.03 -0.19 4.97
CA TYR A 47 6.50 -0.42 6.34
C TYR A 47 7.33 0.74 6.93
N PRO A 48 8.23 1.42 6.18
CA PRO A 48 8.88 2.62 6.67
C PRO A 48 7.89 3.75 7.00
N ALA A 49 6.83 3.96 6.20
CA ALA A 49 5.80 4.95 6.50
C ALA A 49 5.01 4.62 7.79
N ARG A 50 4.76 3.32 8.07
CA ARG A 50 4.09 2.88 9.31
C ARG A 50 4.84 3.29 10.58
N ARG A 51 6.18 3.42 10.51
CA ARG A 51 7.00 3.89 11.65
C ARG A 51 6.67 5.33 12.06
N PHE A 52 6.11 6.13 11.15
CA PHE A 52 5.60 7.48 11.43
C PHE A 52 4.13 7.48 11.89
N GLY A 53 3.57 6.30 12.18
CA GLY A 53 2.17 6.12 12.57
C GLY A 53 1.19 6.27 11.41
N ILE A 54 1.64 6.22 10.17
CA ILE A 54 0.78 6.26 8.98
C ILE A 54 0.11 4.89 8.80
N HIS A 55 -1.18 4.88 8.51
CA HIS A 55 -1.98 3.67 8.30
C HIS A 55 -3.07 3.92 7.24
N SER A 56 -3.68 2.83 6.75
CA SER A 56 -4.80 2.92 5.81
C SER A 56 -5.96 3.74 6.39
N ALA A 57 -6.73 4.37 5.50
CA ALA A 57 -7.83 5.30 5.78
C ALA A 57 -7.43 6.62 6.48
N MET A 58 -6.14 6.83 6.80
CA MET A 58 -5.66 8.13 7.29
C MET A 58 -5.84 9.20 6.20
N PRO A 59 -6.32 10.42 6.52
CA PRO A 59 -6.29 11.54 5.59
C PRO A 59 -4.87 11.81 5.08
N MET A 60 -4.68 11.91 3.77
CA MET A 60 -3.35 12.07 3.18
C MET A 60 -2.65 13.34 3.69
N ALA A 61 -3.40 14.42 3.92
CA ALA A 61 -2.88 15.63 4.53
C ALA A 61 -2.29 15.40 5.94
N GLN A 62 -2.88 14.49 6.73
CA GLN A 62 -2.33 14.10 8.03
C GLN A 62 -1.07 13.21 7.87
N ALA A 63 -1.07 12.31 6.89
CA ALA A 63 0.09 11.45 6.61
C ALA A 63 1.33 12.28 6.24
N VAL A 64 1.18 13.28 5.36
CA VAL A 64 2.27 14.21 4.99
C VAL A 64 2.75 15.02 6.18
N ARG A 65 1.85 15.46 7.09
CA ARG A 65 2.27 16.14 8.33
C ARG A 65 3.09 15.24 9.26
N ARG A 66 2.80 13.94 9.31
CA ARG A 66 3.53 12.97 10.14
C ARG A 66 4.89 12.59 9.55
N CYS A 67 5.02 12.63 8.23
CA CYS A 67 6.23 12.28 7.51
C CYS A 67 6.43 13.29 6.37
N PRO A 68 7.16 14.39 6.61
CA PRO A 68 7.35 15.45 5.61
C PRO A 68 8.05 14.97 4.32
N ASN A 69 8.81 13.88 4.39
CA ASN A 69 9.45 13.21 3.27
C ASN A 69 8.64 12.03 2.69
N LEU A 70 7.35 11.94 3.01
CA LEU A 70 6.47 10.89 2.50
C LEU A 70 6.29 11.02 0.99
N LEU A 71 6.67 9.98 0.26
CA LEU A 71 6.36 9.89 -1.17
C LEU A 71 4.90 9.48 -1.35
N ILE A 72 4.18 10.18 -2.24
CA ILE A 72 2.79 9.87 -2.56
C ILE A 72 2.74 9.24 -3.93
N VAL A 73 2.22 8.01 -4.00
CA VAL A 73 2.10 7.25 -5.23
C VAL A 73 0.62 7.14 -5.63
N PRO A 74 0.23 7.60 -6.83
CA PRO A 74 -1.14 7.41 -7.32
C PRO A 74 -1.49 5.92 -7.44
N ALA A 75 -2.73 5.55 -7.13
CA ALA A 75 -3.18 4.18 -7.23
C ALA A 75 -3.22 3.68 -8.69
N ASN A 76 -2.66 2.49 -8.94
CA ASN A 76 -2.72 1.79 -10.21
C ASN A 76 -3.54 0.48 -10.10
N HIS A 77 -4.87 0.63 -10.08
CA HIS A 77 -5.80 -0.51 -9.95
C HIS A 77 -5.65 -1.57 -11.05
N LYS A 78 -5.22 -1.18 -12.26
CA LYS A 78 -4.93 -2.13 -13.34
C LYS A 78 -3.78 -3.06 -12.97
N ALA A 79 -2.68 -2.51 -12.40
CA ALA A 79 -1.56 -3.30 -11.93
C ALA A 79 -1.94 -4.20 -10.75
N TYR A 80 -2.68 -3.66 -9.77
CA TYR A 80 -3.11 -4.42 -8.59
C TYR A 80 -3.98 -5.61 -8.97
N GLY A 81 -4.95 -5.41 -9.87
CA GLY A 81 -5.79 -6.49 -10.38
C GLY A 81 -5.00 -7.56 -11.14
N ALA A 82 -3.98 -7.17 -11.91
CA ALA A 82 -3.12 -8.13 -12.60
C ALA A 82 -2.28 -8.98 -11.64
N VAL A 83 -1.73 -8.39 -10.58
CA VAL A 83 -0.96 -9.14 -9.57
C VAL A 83 -1.88 -10.02 -8.71
N SER A 84 -3.05 -9.53 -8.31
CA SER A 84 -4.04 -10.31 -7.57
C SER A 84 -4.42 -11.59 -8.32
N ARG A 85 -4.73 -11.50 -9.63
CA ARG A 85 -5.00 -12.69 -10.46
C ARG A 85 -3.84 -13.68 -10.49
N LYS A 86 -2.58 -13.20 -10.52
CA LYS A 86 -1.40 -14.07 -10.49
C LYS A 86 -1.24 -14.81 -9.15
N VAL A 87 -1.60 -14.16 -8.03
CA VAL A 87 -1.58 -14.80 -6.70
C VAL A 87 -2.69 -15.83 -6.60
N MET A 88 -3.92 -15.46 -6.95
CA MET A 88 -5.08 -16.35 -6.86
C MET A 88 -4.96 -17.59 -7.75
N ALA A 89 -4.25 -17.49 -8.88
CA ALA A 89 -3.97 -18.65 -9.74
C ALA A 89 -2.94 -19.65 -9.15
N ARG A 90 -2.31 -19.32 -8.01
CA ARG A 90 -1.29 -20.14 -7.32
C ARG A 90 -1.72 -20.62 -5.94
N LEU A 91 -2.89 -20.18 -5.48
CA LEU A 91 -3.54 -20.63 -4.26
C LEU A 91 -4.57 -21.70 -4.60
#